data_AF-A0AAV2G6Y7-F1
#
_entry.id   AF-A0AAV2G6Y7-F1
#
_cell.length_a   1.000
_cell.length_b   1.000
_cell.length_c   1.000
_cell.angle_alpha   90.00
_cell.angle_beta   90.00
_cell.angle_gamma   90.00
#
_symmetry.space_group_name_H-M   'P 1'
#
loop_
_entity.id
_entity.type
_entity.pdbx_description
1 polymer ?
#
loop_
_entity_poly.entity_id
_entity_poly.type
_entity_poly.pdbx_seq_one_letter_code
_entity_poly.pdbx_strand_id
1 'polypeptide(L)'
;MEVYLDQMNIVQCHKLQNLRDRSITEHFHLDWEVFEELHARPQMEAAVRSPAWRRLLTLAEATYKELVWEFYATFHHNSKGNSDHADAVQFTLGEVEHSLNYWEFANALRLNSRAAGGPPLRLDLSDPTDFACQAYFQSICLPDSVDEEYVASQTRAALLRPEWRILNHLMCISYTPSQGSSNRVTLRTLWLLHAMGRSEDTIQLGSVLARTFTKVAISTTRSLVCGPVITALARNYGVDYTGMTLVRGPTPLGEPTLRHQHLVARLRRVRWIAGLPQPPIPAEGDQAESSAAGGRRVPRRVPRRAQAPASPSPAPRSPSPGSPPPVVVPISAQLAAITQQNERILAGQERIHTRLDRERDRGRRLMSGQHYIMSYLGLDPNAVHYPFVQSLGFEDEYPPPTGDGGDAF
;
A
#
# COMPACT_ATOMS: atom_id res chain seq x y z
N MET A 1 14.23 21.22 -20.77
CA MET A 1 14.35 19.74 -20.88
C MET A 1 15.35 19.25 -21.94
N GLU A 2 15.22 19.55 -23.25
CA GLU A 2 16.22 19.05 -24.24
C GLU A 2 17.65 19.52 -23.94
N VAL A 3 17.81 20.79 -23.54
CA VAL A 3 19.10 21.37 -23.12
C VAL A 3 19.66 20.73 -21.83
N TYR A 4 18.78 20.17 -20.98
CA TYR A 4 19.18 19.54 -19.71
C TYR A 4 19.74 18.13 -19.90
N LEU A 5 19.36 17.44 -20.98
CA LEU A 5 19.86 16.10 -21.28
C LEU A 5 21.37 16.09 -21.58
N ASP A 6 21.92 17.20 -22.07
CA ASP A 6 23.35 17.32 -22.42
C ASP A 6 24.26 17.39 -21.19
N GLN A 7 23.72 17.73 -20.01
CA GLN A 7 24.48 17.80 -18.75
C GLN A 7 24.35 16.53 -17.89
N MET A 8 23.43 15.62 -18.24
CA MET A 8 23.26 14.37 -17.50
C MET A 8 24.38 13.39 -17.84
N ASN A 9 24.99 12.79 -16.80
CA ASN A 9 25.91 11.68 -17.01
C ASN A 9 25.15 10.50 -17.68
N ILE A 10 25.81 9.74 -18.54
CA ILE A 10 25.34 8.48 -19.17
C ILE A 10 24.53 7.61 -18.18
N VAL A 11 24.97 7.50 -16.93
CA VAL A 11 24.27 6.73 -15.88
C VAL A 11 22.86 7.29 -15.62
N GLN A 12 22.72 8.61 -15.52
CA GLN A 12 21.44 9.26 -15.30
C GLN A 12 20.55 9.19 -16.55
N CYS A 13 21.13 9.27 -17.76
CA CYS A 13 20.39 9.10 -19.01
C CYS A 13 19.77 7.70 -19.12
N HIS A 14 20.54 6.65 -18.79
CA HIS A 14 20.03 5.29 -18.75
C HIS A 14 18.96 5.11 -17.67
N LYS A 15 19.15 5.71 -16.48
CA LYS A 15 18.13 5.72 -15.42
C LYS A 15 16.84 6.40 -15.89
N LEU A 16 16.93 7.55 -16.56
CA LEU A 16 15.80 8.28 -17.10
C LEU A 16 15.05 7.45 -18.16
N GLN A 17 15.76 6.80 -19.09
CA GLN A 17 15.14 5.89 -20.06
C GLN A 17 14.35 4.78 -19.38
N ASN A 18 14.93 4.12 -18.38
CA ASN A 18 14.23 3.09 -17.60
C ASN A 18 13.00 3.65 -16.85
N LEU A 19 13.06 4.90 -16.40
CA LEU A 19 11.92 5.56 -15.73
C LEU A 19 10.82 5.95 -16.72
N ARG A 20 11.17 6.27 -17.97
CA ARG A 20 10.20 6.63 -19.01
C ARG A 20 9.30 5.47 -19.41
N ASP A 21 9.81 4.24 -19.36
CA ASP A 21 9.05 3.03 -19.65
C ASP A 21 8.11 2.60 -18.51
N ARG A 22 8.24 3.23 -17.33
CA ARG A 22 7.42 2.92 -16.15
C ARG A 22 6.13 3.73 -16.15
N SER A 23 5.02 3.07 -15.85
CA SER A 23 3.75 3.76 -15.63
C SER A 23 3.80 4.61 -14.36
N ILE A 24 3.13 5.75 -14.38
CA ILE A 24 2.91 6.58 -13.20
C ILE A 24 1.54 6.20 -12.63
N THR A 25 1.50 5.80 -11.36
CA THR A 25 0.31 5.29 -10.68
C THR A 25 -0.65 6.42 -10.37
N GLU A 26 -1.94 6.10 -10.36
CA GLU A 26 -2.93 6.98 -9.77
C GLU A 26 -2.65 7.22 -8.28
N HIS A 27 -2.83 8.47 -7.86
CA HIS A 27 -2.80 8.86 -6.48
C HIS A 27 -4.20 9.25 -6.04
N PHE A 28 -4.64 8.67 -4.92
CA PHE A 28 -5.86 9.06 -4.24
C PHE A 28 -5.54 9.93 -3.04
N HIS A 29 -6.44 10.87 -2.73
CA HIS A 29 -6.41 11.66 -1.51
C HIS A 29 -7.72 11.52 -0.73
N LEU A 30 -7.67 11.81 0.58
CA LEU A 30 -8.85 11.90 1.43
C LEU A 30 -9.55 13.24 1.17
N ASP A 31 -10.82 13.16 0.80
CA ASP A 31 -11.72 14.31 0.74
C ASP A 31 -12.66 14.25 1.94
N TRP A 32 -12.46 15.18 2.89
CA TRP A 32 -13.25 15.20 4.12
C TRP A 32 -14.72 15.50 3.88
N GLU A 33 -15.09 16.19 2.80
CA GLU A 33 -16.48 16.47 2.45
C GLU A 33 -17.20 15.16 2.10
N VAL A 34 -16.56 14.29 1.33
CA VAL A 34 -17.08 12.95 1.03
C VAL A 34 -17.27 12.12 2.30
N PHE A 35 -16.34 12.18 3.25
CA PHE A 35 -16.50 11.47 4.53
C PHE A 35 -17.59 12.08 5.43
N GLU A 36 -17.82 13.39 5.33
CA GLU A 36 -18.92 14.08 6.01
C GLU A 36 -20.28 13.60 5.47
N GLU A 37 -20.45 13.60 4.14
CA GLU A 37 -21.66 13.13 3.46
C GLU A 37 -21.99 11.67 3.80
N LEU A 38 -20.96 10.87 4.03
CA LEU A 38 -21.10 9.46 4.42
C LEU A 38 -21.26 9.25 5.92
N HIS A 39 -21.20 10.30 6.75
CA HIS A 39 -21.17 10.24 8.23
C HIS A 39 -20.03 9.37 8.79
N ALA A 40 -18.90 9.37 8.10
CA ALA A 40 -17.69 8.61 8.43
C ALA A 40 -16.54 9.50 8.93
N ARG A 41 -16.69 10.81 8.85
CA ARG A 41 -15.64 11.77 9.21
C ARG A 41 -15.14 11.60 10.65
N PRO A 42 -15.99 11.48 11.69
CA PRO A 42 -15.48 11.34 13.06
C PRO A 42 -14.59 10.10 13.25
N GLN A 43 -14.94 8.98 12.61
CA GLN A 43 -14.16 7.74 12.68
C GLN A 43 -12.82 7.87 11.95
N MET A 44 -12.82 8.50 10.76
CA MET A 44 -11.59 8.75 10.01
C MET A 44 -10.68 9.76 10.70
N GLU A 45 -11.22 10.82 11.28
CA GLU A 45 -10.46 11.79 12.08
C GLU A 45 -9.88 11.15 13.34
N ALA A 46 -10.61 10.23 13.98
CA ALA A 46 -10.13 9.47 15.12
C ALA A 46 -9.00 8.49 14.75
N ALA A 47 -8.98 7.99 13.52
CA ALA A 47 -7.94 7.11 12.98
C ALA A 47 -6.69 7.89 12.53
N VAL A 48 -6.85 9.09 11.96
CA VAL A 48 -5.75 9.96 11.55
C VAL A 48 -5.62 11.10 12.55
N ARG A 49 -4.98 10.85 13.69
CA ARG A 49 -4.80 11.86 14.76
C ARG A 49 -3.68 12.83 14.46
N SER A 50 -2.62 12.38 13.79
CA SER A 50 -1.47 13.21 13.44
C SER A 50 -1.83 14.27 12.38
N PRO A 51 -1.63 15.58 12.66
CA PRO A 51 -1.86 16.64 11.68
C PRO A 51 -1.00 16.51 10.43
N ALA A 52 0.24 16.02 10.58
CA ALA A 52 1.16 15.80 9.48
C ALA A 52 0.63 14.76 8.49
N TRP A 53 0.10 13.64 9.02
CA TRP A 53 -0.57 12.63 8.21
C TRP A 53 -1.84 13.15 7.56
N ARG A 54 -2.66 13.94 8.26
CA ARG A 54 -3.84 14.57 7.65
C ARG A 54 -3.44 15.38 6.41
N ARG A 55 -2.45 16.27 6.54
CA ARG A 55 -1.95 17.09 5.43
C ARG A 55 -1.44 16.25 4.26
N LEU A 56 -0.69 15.19 4.54
CA LEU A 56 -0.18 14.30 3.50
C LEU A 56 -1.31 13.58 2.77
N LEU A 57 -2.27 13.02 3.51
CA LEU A 57 -3.36 12.22 2.95
C LEU A 57 -4.41 13.06 2.22
N THR A 58 -4.51 14.36 2.50
CA THR A 58 -5.42 15.30 1.83
C THR A 58 -4.73 16.07 0.70
N LEU A 59 -3.54 15.64 0.28
CA LEU A 59 -2.76 16.36 -0.72
C LEU A 59 -3.38 16.22 -2.11
N ALA A 60 -4.24 17.18 -2.46
CA ALA A 60 -4.97 17.25 -3.73
C ALA A 60 -4.15 17.95 -4.83
N GLU A 61 -2.98 17.41 -5.17
CA GLU A 61 -2.16 17.94 -6.27
C GLU A 61 -2.31 17.11 -7.55
N ALA A 62 -2.14 17.76 -8.69
CA ALA A 62 -2.02 17.10 -9.98
C ALA A 62 -0.68 16.34 -10.09
N THR A 63 -0.59 15.39 -11.03
CA THR A 63 0.65 14.67 -11.35
C THR A 63 1.12 15.01 -12.75
N TYR A 64 2.34 15.52 -12.87
CA TYR A 64 2.99 15.85 -14.14
C TYR A 64 4.12 14.88 -14.45
N LYS A 65 4.17 14.41 -15.69
CA LYS A 65 5.06 13.33 -16.12
C LYS A 65 6.53 13.72 -15.98
N GLU A 66 6.85 14.94 -16.40
CA GLU A 66 8.19 15.51 -16.48
C GLU A 66 8.78 15.71 -15.08
N LEU A 67 8.00 16.29 -14.15
CA LEU A 67 8.41 16.44 -12.74
C LEU A 67 8.72 15.09 -12.10
N VAL A 68 7.85 14.09 -12.32
CA VAL A 68 8.04 12.75 -11.75
C VAL A 68 9.33 12.13 -12.29
N TRP A 69 9.58 12.22 -13.59
CA TRP A 69 10.77 11.67 -14.22
C TRP A 69 12.05 12.38 -13.78
N GLU A 70 12.08 13.71 -13.79
CA GLU A 70 13.20 14.53 -13.34
C GLU A 70 13.55 14.18 -11.89
N PHE A 71 12.54 14.23 -11.01
CA PHE A 71 12.70 13.92 -9.60
C PHE A 71 13.27 12.51 -9.40
N TYR A 72 12.65 11.47 -9.98
CA TYR A 72 13.14 10.10 -9.76
C TYR A 72 14.50 9.83 -10.43
N ALA A 73 14.82 10.48 -11.54
CA ALA A 73 16.12 10.35 -12.20
C ALA A 73 17.25 10.91 -11.33
N THR A 74 16.99 12.00 -10.62
CA THR A 74 17.98 12.73 -9.81
C THR A 74 17.88 12.45 -8.31
N PHE A 75 16.84 11.74 -7.85
CA PHE A 75 16.65 11.46 -6.42
C PHE A 75 17.73 10.52 -5.88
N HIS A 76 18.40 10.99 -4.84
CA HIS A 76 19.39 10.29 -4.05
C HIS A 76 19.09 10.45 -2.56
N HIS A 77 19.31 9.38 -1.81
CA HIS A 77 19.07 9.35 -0.37
C HIS A 77 20.31 8.78 0.32
N ASN A 78 21.00 9.63 1.10
CA ASN A 78 22.19 9.22 1.82
C ASN A 78 21.82 8.70 3.21
N SER A 79 21.56 7.39 3.29
CA SER A 79 21.28 6.69 4.56
C SER A 79 22.53 6.16 5.26
N LYS A 80 23.70 6.17 4.60
CA LYS A 80 24.94 5.57 5.09
C LYS A 80 26.02 6.65 5.14
N GLY A 81 25.99 7.50 6.15
CA GLY A 81 26.96 8.59 6.28
C GLY A 81 27.52 8.70 7.67
N ASN A 82 28.81 8.36 7.82
CA ASN A 82 29.74 8.95 8.79
C ASN A 82 29.98 10.46 8.52
N SER A 83 29.08 11.13 7.80
CA SER A 83 29.19 12.54 7.41
C SER A 83 28.27 13.40 8.27
N ASP A 84 28.61 14.68 8.39
CA ASP A 84 27.81 15.72 9.09
C ASP A 84 26.38 15.90 8.51
N HIS A 85 26.05 15.18 7.43
CA HIS A 85 24.76 15.17 6.75
C HIS A 85 24.15 13.76 6.64
N ALA A 86 24.32 12.94 7.68
CA ALA A 86 23.47 11.77 7.85
C ALA A 86 21.99 12.21 7.71
N ASP A 87 21.21 11.49 6.91
CA ASP A 87 19.79 11.77 6.63
C ASP A 87 19.47 12.90 5.64
N ALA A 88 20.34 13.13 4.64
CA ALA A 88 20.05 14.03 3.53
C ALA A 88 19.37 13.32 2.34
N VAL A 89 18.46 14.04 1.70
CA VAL A 89 17.92 13.75 0.36
C VAL A 89 18.41 14.80 -0.62
N GLN A 90 18.74 14.37 -1.82
CA GLN A 90 19.17 15.21 -2.94
C GLN A 90 18.31 14.90 -4.15
N PHE A 91 17.86 15.91 -4.87
CA PHE A 91 17.07 15.78 -6.10
C PHE A 91 17.09 17.08 -6.89
N THR A 92 16.74 17.01 -8.17
CA THR A 92 16.50 18.18 -9.01
C THR A 92 15.00 18.33 -9.27
N LEU A 93 14.50 19.56 -9.22
CA LEU A 93 13.17 19.93 -9.70
C LEU A 93 13.25 21.27 -10.44
N GLY A 94 12.70 21.32 -11.65
CA GLY A 94 12.73 22.55 -12.44
C GLY A 94 14.16 22.99 -12.78
N GLU A 95 15.03 22.02 -13.04
CA GLU A 95 16.44 22.24 -13.40
C GLU A 95 17.30 22.84 -12.25
N VAL A 96 16.76 22.88 -11.02
CA VAL A 96 17.48 23.33 -9.80
C VAL A 96 17.74 22.15 -8.87
N GLU A 97 18.99 21.99 -8.43
CA GLU A 97 19.38 20.98 -7.45
C GLU A 97 18.98 21.43 -6.03
N HIS A 98 18.38 20.49 -5.29
CA HIS A 98 17.97 20.65 -3.91
C HIS A 98 18.63 19.58 -3.05
N SER A 99 19.19 19.99 -1.91
CA SER A 99 19.76 19.11 -0.89
C SER A 99 19.15 19.48 0.45
N LEU A 100 18.43 18.54 1.07
CA LEU A 100 17.62 18.78 2.27
C LEU A 100 17.84 17.64 3.25
N ASN A 101 17.89 17.92 4.55
CA ASN A 101 17.67 16.86 5.55
C ASN A 101 16.19 16.43 5.60
N TYR A 102 15.84 15.33 6.27
CA TYR A 102 14.44 14.88 6.34
C TYR A 102 13.47 15.92 6.91
N TRP A 103 13.92 16.76 7.83
CA TRP A 103 13.07 17.78 8.44
C TRP A 103 12.77 18.92 7.45
N GLU A 104 13.79 19.41 6.76
CA GLU A 104 13.66 20.39 5.67
C GLU A 104 12.79 19.83 4.54
N PHE A 105 12.97 18.56 4.20
CA PHE A 105 12.14 17.88 3.20
C PHE A 105 10.66 17.82 3.61
N ALA A 106 10.38 17.49 4.88
CA ALA A 106 9.02 17.52 5.41
C ALA A 106 8.44 18.94 5.47
N ASN A 107 9.26 19.94 5.77
CA ASN A 107 8.85 21.35 5.79
C ASN A 107 8.51 21.89 4.40
N ALA A 108 9.29 21.53 3.38
CA ALA A 108 9.01 21.90 1.99
C ALA A 108 7.62 21.40 1.54
N LEU A 109 7.18 20.26 2.09
CA LEU A 109 5.84 19.69 1.90
C LEU A 109 4.79 20.23 2.88
N ARG A 110 5.15 21.18 3.76
CA ARG A 110 4.32 21.71 4.84
C ARG A 110 3.75 20.61 5.76
N LEU A 111 4.49 19.51 5.94
CA LEU A 111 4.05 18.38 6.76
C LEU A 111 4.30 18.61 8.24
N ASN A 112 5.22 19.48 8.62
CA ASN A 112 5.44 19.80 10.03
C ASN A 112 4.49 20.90 10.50
N SER A 113 3.96 20.77 11.72
CA SER A 113 3.21 21.87 12.34
C SER A 113 4.22 22.94 12.80
N ARG A 114 4.04 24.18 12.32
CA ARG A 114 4.96 25.32 12.54
C ARG A 114 5.15 25.71 14.03
N ALA A 115 4.44 25.04 14.94
CA ALA A 115 4.41 25.38 16.36
C ALA A 115 5.59 24.80 17.16
N ALA A 116 6.22 23.73 16.70
CA ALA A 116 7.35 23.13 17.40
C ALA A 116 8.66 23.68 16.84
N GLY A 117 9.08 24.87 17.27
CA GLY A 117 10.40 25.45 16.95
C GLY A 117 11.59 24.65 17.50
N GLY A 118 11.41 23.37 17.81
CA GLY A 118 12.44 22.45 18.27
C GLY A 118 12.85 21.49 17.15
N PRO A 119 14.09 20.95 17.21
CA PRO A 119 14.48 19.85 16.35
C PRO A 119 13.48 18.70 16.54
N PRO A 120 13.07 18.01 15.46
CA PRO A 120 12.10 16.93 15.56
C PRO A 120 12.65 15.86 16.50
N LEU A 121 11.80 15.35 17.40
CA LEU A 121 12.12 14.13 18.15
C LEU A 121 12.48 13.05 17.13
N ARG A 122 13.75 12.60 17.17
CA ARG A 122 14.22 11.42 16.46
C ARG A 122 13.58 10.21 17.13
N LEU A 123 12.31 9.92 16.82
CA LEU A 123 11.94 8.52 16.86
C LEU A 123 12.74 7.88 15.73
N ASP A 124 13.74 7.09 16.09
CA ASP A 124 14.55 6.40 15.13
C ASP A 124 13.63 5.42 14.38
N LEU A 125 13.25 5.80 13.16
CA LEU A 125 12.34 5.02 12.32
C LEU A 125 13.07 3.78 11.75
N SER A 126 14.30 3.50 12.22
CA SER A 126 15.19 2.47 11.71
C SER A 126 14.63 1.06 11.89
N ASP A 127 13.79 0.80 12.90
CA ASP A 127 13.37 -0.59 13.13
C ASP A 127 11.95 -0.73 13.72
N PRO A 128 11.02 -1.45 13.05
CA PRO A 128 9.71 -1.81 13.62
C PRO A 128 9.80 -2.80 14.81
N THR A 129 10.97 -3.00 15.40
CA THR A 129 11.22 -3.91 16.53
C THR A 129 10.65 -3.40 17.85
N ASP A 130 10.55 -2.08 18.05
CA ASP A 130 9.92 -1.46 19.23
C ASP A 130 8.38 -1.37 19.12
N PHE A 131 7.82 -1.82 17.99
CA PHE A 131 6.40 -1.78 17.72
C PHE A 131 5.77 -3.14 18.08
N ALA A 132 4.89 -3.14 19.09
CA ALA A 132 4.08 -4.30 19.48
C ALA A 132 3.05 -4.63 18.39
N CYS A 133 3.54 -5.22 17.31
CA CYS A 133 2.84 -5.42 16.06
C CYS A 133 1.52 -6.18 16.23
N GLN A 134 1.57 -7.30 16.96
CA GLN A 134 0.40 -8.11 17.25
C GLN A 134 -0.65 -7.33 18.04
N ALA A 135 -0.25 -6.68 19.14
CA ALA A 135 -1.17 -5.93 20.00
C ALA A 135 -1.83 -4.76 19.24
N TYR A 136 -1.06 -4.05 18.41
CA TYR A 136 -1.62 -2.98 17.60
C TYR A 136 -2.56 -3.51 16.52
N PHE A 137 -2.18 -4.58 15.82
CA PHE A 137 -3.04 -5.24 14.84
C PHE A 137 -4.39 -5.60 15.44
N GLN A 138 -4.40 -6.27 16.59
CA GLN A 138 -5.61 -6.63 17.32
C GLN A 138 -6.46 -5.41 17.70
N SER A 139 -5.83 -4.29 18.08
CA SER A 139 -6.54 -3.05 18.42
C SER A 139 -7.27 -2.38 17.24
N ILE A 140 -6.85 -2.65 16.00
CA ILE A 140 -7.43 -2.05 14.79
C ILE A 140 -8.23 -3.03 13.93
N CYS A 141 -8.31 -4.30 14.35
CA CYS A 141 -9.11 -5.33 13.70
C CYS A 141 -10.59 -5.25 14.06
N LEU A 142 -11.40 -5.98 13.29
CA LEU A 142 -12.80 -6.24 13.61
C LEU A 142 -12.88 -7.04 14.93
N PRO A 143 -13.93 -6.82 15.76
CA PRO A 143 -14.10 -7.55 17.02
C PRO A 143 -14.06 -9.07 16.86
N ASP A 144 -14.59 -9.60 15.75
CA ASP A 144 -14.65 -11.04 15.47
C ASP A 144 -13.30 -11.64 15.03
N SER A 145 -12.28 -10.80 14.78
CA SER A 145 -10.94 -11.18 14.32
C SER A 145 -9.84 -10.84 15.32
N VAL A 146 -10.18 -10.54 16.57
CA VAL A 146 -9.19 -10.14 17.61
C VAL A 146 -8.24 -11.30 17.97
N ASP A 147 -8.70 -12.53 17.86
CA ASP A 147 -7.89 -13.72 18.14
C ASP A 147 -6.99 -14.13 16.97
N GLU A 148 -7.07 -13.45 15.83
CA GLU A 148 -6.23 -13.76 14.67
C GLU A 148 -4.79 -13.29 14.89
N GLU A 149 -3.84 -14.17 14.58
CA GLU A 149 -2.42 -13.86 14.59
C GLU A 149 -2.03 -13.04 13.36
N TYR A 150 -1.23 -12.00 13.58
CA TYR A 150 -0.68 -11.20 12.50
C TYR A 150 0.50 -11.93 11.83
N VAL A 151 0.34 -12.21 10.54
CA VAL A 151 1.37 -12.80 9.69
C VAL A 151 1.56 -11.91 8.48
N ALA A 152 2.68 -11.19 8.41
CA ALA A 152 2.92 -10.10 7.45
C ALA A 152 2.71 -10.47 5.96
N SER A 153 2.88 -11.75 5.60
CA SER A 153 2.70 -12.26 4.24
C SER A 153 1.26 -12.68 3.91
N GLN A 154 0.42 -12.92 4.93
CA GLN A 154 -0.90 -13.56 4.80
C GLN A 154 -2.06 -12.68 5.28
N THR A 155 -1.82 -11.78 6.25
CA THR A 155 -2.86 -10.96 6.86
C THR A 155 -3.60 -10.11 5.83
N ARG A 156 -4.93 -10.31 5.78
CA ARG A 156 -5.81 -9.64 4.82
C ARG A 156 -6.31 -8.31 5.38
N ALA A 157 -6.42 -7.29 4.54
CA ALA A 157 -6.98 -5.98 4.91
C ALA A 157 -8.47 -6.07 5.29
N ALA A 158 -9.16 -7.15 4.86
CA ALA A 158 -10.53 -7.47 5.26
C ALA A 158 -10.71 -7.69 6.78
N LEU A 159 -9.62 -7.94 7.52
CA LEU A 159 -9.66 -8.11 8.97
C LEU A 159 -9.64 -6.77 9.72
N LEU A 160 -9.17 -5.71 9.08
CA LEU A 160 -9.14 -4.37 9.64
C LEU A 160 -10.54 -3.76 9.73
N ARG A 161 -10.77 -2.88 10.71
CA ARG A 161 -11.95 -2.00 10.72
C ARG A 161 -11.97 -1.11 9.46
N PRO A 162 -13.16 -0.65 9.01
CA PRO A 162 -13.30 0.05 7.73
C PRO A 162 -12.37 1.26 7.55
N GLU A 163 -12.21 2.08 8.59
CA GLU A 163 -11.32 3.26 8.59
C GLU A 163 -9.86 2.88 8.32
N TRP A 164 -9.37 1.84 9.01
CA TRP A 164 -8.00 1.34 8.83
C TRP A 164 -7.80 0.61 7.51
N ARG A 165 -8.84 -0.04 6.99
CA ARG A 165 -8.81 -0.67 5.67
C ARG A 165 -8.70 0.35 4.55
N ILE A 166 -9.41 1.47 4.67
CA ILE A 166 -9.30 2.60 3.73
C ILE A 166 -7.89 3.19 3.77
N LEU A 167 -7.37 3.45 4.96
CA LEU A 167 -6.01 3.97 5.12
C LEU A 167 -4.98 2.97 4.57
N ASN A 168 -5.13 1.67 4.81
CA ASN A 168 -4.28 0.63 4.22
C ASN A 168 -4.30 0.68 2.69
N HIS A 169 -5.50 0.73 2.10
CA HIS A 169 -5.68 0.81 0.65
C HIS A 169 -5.02 2.05 0.06
N LEU A 170 -5.26 3.21 0.69
CA LEU A 170 -4.66 4.48 0.32
C LEU A 170 -3.13 4.43 0.38
N MET A 171 -2.57 3.89 1.47
CA MET A 171 -1.12 3.72 1.61
C MET A 171 -0.53 2.79 0.56
N CYS A 172 -1.15 1.63 0.34
CA CYS A 172 -0.68 0.66 -0.65
C CYS A 172 -0.68 1.21 -2.08
N ILE A 173 -1.62 2.08 -2.44
CA ILE A 173 -1.70 2.63 -3.80
C ILE A 173 -0.89 3.91 -3.96
N SER A 174 -1.03 4.86 -3.03
CA SER A 174 -0.53 6.22 -3.20
C SER A 174 0.93 6.41 -2.75
N TYR A 175 1.38 5.67 -1.73
CA TYR A 175 2.65 5.97 -1.05
C TYR A 175 3.59 4.77 -0.99
N THR A 176 3.12 3.58 -0.62
CA THR A 176 3.94 2.39 -0.46
C THR A 176 3.48 1.28 -1.40
N PRO A 177 3.72 1.40 -2.72
CA PRO A 177 3.35 0.36 -3.68
C PRO A 177 4.03 -0.95 -3.29
N SER A 178 3.23 -1.89 -2.78
CA SER A 178 3.63 -3.27 -2.55
C SER A 178 3.40 -4.06 -3.85
N GLN A 179 4.25 -5.06 -4.11
CA GLN A 179 4.01 -6.01 -5.22
C GLN A 179 2.77 -6.90 -4.98
N GLY A 180 2.16 -6.83 -3.79
CA GLY A 180 0.90 -7.49 -3.46
C GLY A 180 -0.30 -6.57 -3.65
N SER A 181 -1.47 -7.19 -3.83
CA SER A 181 -2.76 -6.51 -3.81
C SER A 181 -2.90 -5.60 -2.58
N SER A 182 -3.62 -4.49 -2.71
CA SER A 182 -4.01 -3.61 -1.59
C SER A 182 -4.82 -4.32 -0.48
N ASN A 183 -5.08 -5.62 -0.65
CA ASN A 183 -5.77 -6.49 0.30
C ASN A 183 -4.82 -7.17 1.30
N ARG A 184 -3.52 -6.87 1.29
CA ARG A 184 -2.57 -7.36 2.31
C ARG A 184 -2.15 -6.23 3.25
N VAL A 185 -1.97 -6.57 4.52
CA VAL A 185 -1.44 -5.67 5.55
C VAL A 185 0.00 -6.07 5.82
N THR A 186 0.95 -5.31 5.27
CA THR A 186 2.38 -5.56 5.49
C THR A 186 2.84 -4.94 6.80
N LEU A 187 3.98 -5.37 7.34
CA LEU A 187 4.52 -4.81 8.59
C LEU A 187 4.76 -3.30 8.46
N ARG A 188 5.29 -2.90 7.30
CA ARG A 188 5.47 -1.47 6.96
C ARG A 188 4.14 -0.74 6.94
N THR A 189 3.11 -1.28 6.30
CA THR A 189 1.81 -0.61 6.25
C THR A 189 1.19 -0.50 7.64
N LEU A 190 1.23 -1.57 8.43
CA LEU A 190 0.71 -1.59 9.80
C LEU A 190 1.40 -0.56 10.70
N TRP A 191 2.73 -0.46 10.60
CA TRP A 191 3.50 0.57 11.29
C TRP A 191 3.12 1.98 10.84
N LEU A 192 2.86 2.22 9.55
CA LEU A 192 2.35 3.50 9.04
C LEU A 192 0.91 3.79 9.50
N LEU A 193 0.08 2.77 9.73
CA LEU A 193 -1.24 2.96 10.34
C LEU A 193 -1.11 3.35 11.82
N HIS A 194 -0.22 2.67 12.56
CA HIS A 194 0.12 3.05 13.94
C HIS A 194 0.60 4.49 14.02
N ALA A 195 1.45 4.90 13.08
CA ALA A 195 1.93 6.26 12.93
C ALA A 195 0.82 7.30 12.82
N MET A 196 -0.22 7.01 12.03
CA MET A 196 -1.37 7.91 11.85
C MET A 196 -2.23 8.03 13.11
N GLY A 197 -2.37 6.92 13.85
CA GLY A 197 -3.21 6.82 15.04
C GLY A 197 -2.66 7.56 16.26
N ARG A 198 -1.39 7.95 16.26
CA ARG A 198 -0.77 8.74 17.33
C ARG A 198 -1.01 10.24 17.09
N SER A 199 -1.31 10.96 18.16
CA SER A 199 -1.49 12.43 18.13
C SER A 199 -0.17 13.20 18.11
N GLU A 200 0.93 12.54 18.45
CA GLU A 200 2.24 13.18 18.53
C GLU A 200 2.88 13.31 17.14
N ASP A 201 3.53 14.45 16.87
CA ASP A 201 4.35 14.71 15.67
C ASP A 201 5.69 13.94 15.73
N THR A 202 5.69 12.71 16.27
CA THR A 202 6.91 11.93 16.51
C THR A 202 7.49 11.28 15.26
N ILE A 203 6.76 11.30 14.14
CA ILE A 203 7.17 10.56 12.95
C ILE A 203 7.70 11.54 11.92
N GLN A 204 8.97 11.37 11.62
CA GLN A 204 9.64 12.09 10.55
C GLN A 204 9.12 11.62 9.19
N LEU A 205 7.98 12.18 8.76
CA LEU A 205 7.38 11.88 7.46
C LEU A 205 8.35 12.09 6.30
N GLY A 206 9.28 13.04 6.43
CA GLY A 206 10.36 13.24 5.47
C GLY A 206 11.21 11.99 5.27
N SER A 207 11.56 11.28 6.35
CA SER A 207 12.29 10.00 6.28
C SER A 207 11.46 8.90 5.64
N VAL A 208 10.17 8.79 6.00
CA VAL A 208 9.25 7.81 5.43
C VAL A 208 9.11 8.00 3.92
N LEU A 209 8.95 9.25 3.48
CA LEU A 209 8.88 9.62 2.07
C LEU A 209 10.21 9.38 1.37
N ALA A 210 11.34 9.79 1.96
CA ALA A 210 12.68 9.57 1.41
C ALA A 210 12.93 8.08 1.12
N ARG A 211 12.72 7.22 2.13
CA ARG A 211 12.87 5.76 1.99
C ARG A 211 11.92 5.18 0.94
N THR A 212 10.71 5.73 0.85
CA THR A 212 9.73 5.35 -0.18
C THR A 212 10.25 5.70 -1.57
N PHE A 213 10.71 6.94 -1.77
CA PHE A 213 11.28 7.39 -3.05
C PHE A 213 12.50 6.56 -3.44
N THR A 214 13.42 6.27 -2.52
CA THR A 214 14.58 5.39 -2.75
C THR A 214 14.14 4.01 -3.25
N LYS A 215 13.16 3.41 -2.58
CA LYS A 215 12.65 2.08 -2.94
C LYS A 215 11.98 2.07 -4.32
N VAL A 216 11.26 3.14 -4.66
CA VAL A 216 10.58 3.27 -5.96
C VAL A 216 11.60 3.55 -7.07
N ALA A 217 12.62 4.39 -6.81
CA ALA A 217 13.67 4.72 -7.76
C ALA A 217 14.48 3.48 -8.17
N ILE A 218 14.82 2.60 -7.22
CA ILE A 218 15.64 1.40 -7.46
C ILE A 218 14.83 0.24 -8.04
N SER A 219 13.50 0.21 -7.82
CA SER A 219 12.68 -0.91 -8.27
C SER A 219 12.43 -0.90 -9.77
N THR A 220 12.78 -2.00 -10.45
CA THR A 220 12.59 -2.18 -11.90
C THR A 220 11.16 -2.55 -12.31
N THR A 221 10.32 -2.98 -11.37
CA THR A 221 8.99 -3.57 -11.66
C THR A 221 7.82 -2.70 -11.23
N ARG A 222 8.09 -1.55 -10.58
CA ARG A 222 7.04 -0.76 -9.94
C ARG A 222 6.65 0.41 -10.80
N SER A 223 5.38 0.73 -10.81
CA SER A 223 4.93 2.04 -11.22
C SER A 223 5.55 3.13 -10.33
N LEU A 224 5.72 4.33 -10.87
CA LEU A 224 6.13 5.51 -10.12
C LEU A 224 4.92 5.99 -9.31
N VAL A 225 5.14 6.42 -8.07
CA VAL A 225 4.09 6.85 -7.14
C VAL A 225 4.42 8.23 -6.59
N CYS A 226 3.61 8.76 -5.66
CA CYS A 226 3.85 10.04 -5.00
C CYS A 226 3.95 11.25 -5.96
N GLY A 227 3.34 11.18 -7.15
CA GLY A 227 3.28 12.29 -8.10
C GLY A 227 2.80 13.60 -7.46
N PRO A 228 1.70 13.60 -6.69
CA PRO A 228 1.21 14.79 -5.99
C PRO A 228 2.19 15.36 -4.96
N VAL A 229 2.99 14.53 -4.31
CA VAL A 229 4.06 14.97 -3.39
C VAL A 229 5.15 15.72 -4.16
N ILE A 230 5.52 15.21 -5.33
CA ILE A 230 6.53 15.84 -6.20
C ILE A 230 6.01 17.18 -6.74
N THR A 231 4.75 17.24 -7.18
CA THR A 231 4.13 18.50 -7.62
C THR A 231 4.02 19.51 -6.47
N ALA A 232 3.71 19.06 -5.24
CA ALA A 232 3.71 19.94 -4.07
C ALA A 232 5.09 20.56 -3.79
N LEU A 233 6.16 19.78 -3.93
CA LEU A 233 7.53 20.29 -3.84
C LEU A 233 7.83 21.31 -4.94
N ALA A 234 7.52 20.97 -6.19
CA ALA A 234 7.73 21.84 -7.35
C ALA A 234 7.00 23.18 -7.16
N ARG A 235 5.73 23.14 -6.71
CA ARG A 235 4.96 24.34 -6.36
C ARG A 235 5.60 25.13 -5.22
N ASN A 236 6.11 24.46 -4.18
CA ASN A 236 6.78 25.14 -3.07
C ASN A 236 8.07 25.85 -3.52
N TYR A 237 8.76 25.33 -4.53
CA TYR A 237 9.97 25.93 -5.12
C TYR A 237 9.69 26.89 -6.28
N GLY A 238 8.41 27.13 -6.64
CA GLY A 238 8.06 28.04 -7.72
C GLY A 238 8.44 27.53 -9.11
N VAL A 239 8.54 26.20 -9.29
CA VAL A 239 8.78 25.59 -10.59
C VAL A 239 7.56 25.82 -11.49
N ASP A 240 7.79 26.41 -12.66
CA ASP A 240 6.75 26.53 -13.68
C ASP A 240 6.58 25.20 -14.41
N TYR A 241 5.42 24.59 -14.23
CA TYR A 241 5.01 23.35 -14.91
C TYR A 241 3.96 23.61 -16.01
N THR A 242 3.81 24.86 -16.45
CA THR A 242 2.97 25.19 -17.61
C THR A 242 3.52 24.50 -18.86
N GLY A 243 2.67 23.74 -19.55
CA GLY A 243 3.06 22.97 -20.74
C GLY A 243 3.62 21.58 -20.46
N MET A 244 3.77 21.18 -19.19
CA MET A 244 4.09 19.80 -18.84
C MET A 244 2.89 18.87 -19.09
N THR A 245 3.18 17.60 -19.35
CA THR A 245 2.16 16.57 -19.61
C THR A 245 1.46 16.18 -18.31
N LEU A 246 0.21 16.62 -18.17
CA LEU A 246 -0.67 16.17 -17.10
C LEU A 246 -0.93 14.66 -17.26
N VAL A 247 -0.42 13.86 -16.32
CA VAL A 247 -0.74 12.43 -16.24
C VAL A 247 -2.14 12.28 -15.67
N ARG A 248 -2.41 12.99 -14.57
CA ARG A 248 -3.69 12.95 -13.89
C ARG A 248 -3.90 14.13 -12.97
N GLY A 249 -5.16 14.58 -12.86
CA GLY A 249 -5.57 15.54 -11.84
C GLY A 249 -5.69 14.88 -10.46
N PRO A 250 -5.96 15.68 -9.41
CA PRO A 250 -6.21 15.17 -8.08
C PRO A 250 -7.49 14.31 -8.06
N THR A 251 -7.36 13.01 -7.77
CA THR A 251 -8.52 12.10 -7.66
C THR A 251 -8.87 11.92 -6.17
N PRO A 252 -10.04 12.38 -5.70
CA PRO A 252 -10.49 12.07 -4.34
C PRO A 252 -10.82 10.58 -4.24
N LEU A 253 -10.73 10.02 -3.03
CA LEU A 253 -11.14 8.64 -2.79
C LEU A 253 -12.67 8.51 -2.96
N GLY A 254 -13.09 8.13 -4.17
CA GLY A 254 -14.50 8.15 -4.55
C GLY A 254 -15.38 7.13 -3.81
N GLU A 255 -16.69 7.40 -3.84
CA GLU A 255 -17.71 6.55 -3.22
C GLU A 255 -17.63 5.06 -3.63
N PRO A 256 -17.33 4.67 -4.89
CA PRO A 256 -17.20 3.26 -5.27
C PRO A 256 -16.14 2.52 -4.46
N THR A 257 -14.98 3.15 -4.24
CA THR A 257 -13.90 2.59 -3.44
C THR A 257 -14.31 2.49 -1.97
N LEU A 258 -14.96 3.53 -1.43
CA LEU A 258 -15.48 3.52 -0.05
C LEU A 258 -16.55 2.44 0.18
N ARG A 259 -17.42 2.20 -0.81
CA ARG A 259 -18.39 1.10 -0.79
C ARG A 259 -17.71 -0.26 -0.83
N HIS A 260 -16.70 -0.44 -1.70
CA HIS A 260 -15.94 -1.67 -1.79
C HIS A 260 -15.20 -2.00 -0.49
N GLN A 261 -14.70 -0.98 0.23
CA GLN A 261 -14.07 -1.16 1.53
C GLN A 261 -15.08 -1.31 2.70
N HIS A 262 -16.38 -1.46 2.39
CA HIS A 262 -17.48 -1.68 3.35
C HIS A 262 -17.75 -0.54 4.34
N LEU A 263 -17.28 0.67 4.08
CA LEU A 263 -17.57 1.84 4.92
C LEU A 263 -19.07 2.18 4.87
N VAL A 264 -19.62 2.28 3.66
CA VAL A 264 -21.01 2.71 3.44
C VAL A 264 -22.03 1.68 3.93
N ALA A 265 -21.75 0.38 3.79
CA ALA A 265 -22.66 -0.68 4.21
C ALA A 265 -22.87 -0.70 5.73
N ARG A 266 -21.83 -0.36 6.51
CA ARG A 266 -21.91 -0.31 7.97
C ARG A 266 -22.67 0.93 8.46
N LEU A 267 -22.42 2.09 7.85
CA LEU A 267 -23.08 3.35 8.22
C LEU A 267 -24.57 3.35 7.86
N ARG A 268 -24.96 2.73 6.74
CA ARG A 268 -26.39 2.53 6.41
C ARG A 268 -27.11 1.60 7.40
N ARG A 269 -26.43 0.58 7.96
CA ARG A 269 -27.02 -0.27 9.02
C ARG A 269 -27.25 0.51 10.30
N VAL A 270 -26.30 1.37 10.71
CA VAL A 270 -26.48 2.25 11.88
C VAL A 270 -27.66 3.21 11.67
N ARG A 271 -27.80 3.78 10.46
CA ARG A 271 -28.93 4.66 10.10
C ARG A 271 -30.28 3.93 10.17
N TRP A 272 -30.34 2.67 9.77
CA TRP A 272 -31.54 1.84 9.92
C TRP A 272 -31.91 1.60 11.38
N ILE A 273 -30.91 1.36 12.25
CA ILE A 273 -31.15 1.11 13.69
C ILE A 273 -31.55 2.40 14.41
N ALA A 274 -30.93 3.54 14.09
CA ALA A 274 -31.27 4.84 14.69
C ALA A 274 -32.63 5.39 14.24
N GLY A 275 -33.16 4.91 13.11
CA GLY A 275 -34.49 5.25 12.60
C GLY A 275 -35.59 4.28 13.03
N LEU A 276 -35.28 3.22 13.79
CA LEU A 276 -36.32 2.38 14.39
C LEU A 276 -36.94 3.14 15.57
N PRO A 277 -38.29 3.18 15.68
CA PRO A 277 -38.92 3.71 16.88
C PRO A 277 -38.34 2.95 18.09
N GLN A 278 -37.84 3.68 19.07
CA GLN A 278 -37.40 3.06 20.32
C GLN A 278 -38.59 2.25 20.86
N PRO A 279 -38.38 0.97 21.25
CA PRO A 279 -39.44 0.24 21.92
C PRO A 279 -39.88 1.08 23.13
N PRO A 280 -41.21 1.23 23.34
CA PRO A 280 -41.71 2.04 24.44
C PRO A 280 -41.04 1.54 25.72
N ILE A 281 -40.33 2.44 26.39
CA ILE A 281 -39.76 2.18 27.70
C ILE A 281 -40.95 1.79 28.57
N PRO A 282 -41.01 0.54 29.09
CA PRO A 282 -42.10 0.16 29.97
C PRO A 282 -42.08 1.14 31.14
N ALA A 283 -43.21 1.81 31.36
CA ALA A 283 -43.36 2.73 32.46
C ALA A 283 -42.95 2.03 33.76
N GLU A 284 -42.08 2.66 34.54
CA GLU A 284 -41.77 2.24 35.90
C GLU A 284 -43.07 2.30 36.72
N GLY A 285 -43.71 1.15 36.88
CA GLY A 285 -44.94 0.99 37.63
C GLY A 285 -45.16 -0.49 37.93
N ASP A 286 -45.12 -0.80 39.22
CA ASP A 286 -45.52 -2.05 39.88
C ASP A 286 -44.55 -3.24 39.80
N GLN A 287 -43.45 -3.12 40.55
CA GLN A 287 -42.88 -4.28 41.25
C GLN A 287 -43.69 -4.56 42.51
N ALA A 288 -44.70 -5.41 42.39
CA ALA A 288 -45.25 -6.16 43.51
C ALA A 288 -45.32 -7.64 43.12
N GLU A 289 -44.53 -8.43 43.85
CA GLU A 289 -44.77 -9.83 44.19
C GLU A 289 -45.10 -10.84 43.07
N SER A 290 -44.13 -11.69 42.72
CA SER A 290 -44.40 -13.13 42.65
C SER A 290 -43.10 -13.94 42.62
N SER A 291 -42.74 -14.46 43.79
CA SER A 291 -41.88 -15.64 43.92
C SER A 291 -42.75 -16.88 43.75
N ALA A 292 -42.53 -17.67 42.70
CA ALA A 292 -42.60 -19.14 42.75
C ALA A 292 -42.35 -19.78 41.38
N ALA A 293 -41.39 -20.70 41.36
CA ALA A 293 -41.40 -22.00 40.68
C ALA A 293 -41.91 -22.09 39.23
N GLY A 294 -41.03 -22.59 38.35
CA GLY A 294 -41.48 -23.38 37.20
C GLY A 294 -40.55 -23.30 36.00
N GLY A 295 -39.59 -24.22 35.92
CA GLY A 295 -38.88 -24.51 34.67
C GLY A 295 -39.88 -24.90 33.58
N ARG A 296 -40.06 -24.02 32.59
CA ARG A 296 -40.79 -24.33 31.36
C ARG A 296 -39.93 -23.94 30.17
N ARG A 297 -39.50 -24.97 29.43
CA ARG A 297 -38.89 -24.85 28.10
C ARG A 297 -39.84 -24.08 27.19
N VAL A 298 -39.41 -22.91 26.74
CA VAL A 298 -40.09 -22.14 25.70
C VAL A 298 -39.77 -22.81 24.34
N PRO A 299 -40.77 -23.22 23.54
CA PRO A 299 -40.53 -23.67 22.19
C PRO A 299 -40.10 -22.47 21.33
N ARG A 300 -38.96 -22.64 20.64
CA ARG A 300 -38.39 -21.69 19.69
C ARG A 300 -39.37 -21.50 18.52
N ARG A 301 -40.26 -20.51 18.62
CA ARG A 301 -41.13 -20.05 17.53
C ARG A 301 -40.27 -19.28 16.52
N VAL A 302 -40.04 -19.89 15.36
CA VAL A 302 -39.45 -19.21 14.20
C VAL A 302 -40.44 -18.12 13.75
N PRO A 303 -40.03 -16.84 13.62
CA PRO A 303 -40.92 -15.83 13.09
C PRO A 303 -41.22 -16.14 11.62
N ARG A 304 -42.51 -16.34 11.34
CA ARG A 304 -43.09 -16.48 10.01
C ARG A 304 -42.83 -15.17 9.27
N ARG A 305 -41.95 -15.23 8.26
CA ARG A 305 -41.64 -14.13 7.34
C ARG A 305 -42.93 -13.52 6.80
N ALA A 306 -43.23 -12.29 7.20
CA ALA A 306 -44.32 -11.51 6.61
C ALA A 306 -44.04 -11.35 5.12
N GLN A 307 -44.98 -11.79 4.28
CA GLN A 307 -44.98 -11.49 2.86
C GLN A 307 -45.13 -9.97 2.70
N ALA A 308 -44.19 -9.37 1.98
CA ALA A 308 -44.29 -7.98 1.57
C ALA A 308 -45.52 -7.82 0.64
N PRO A 309 -46.25 -6.69 0.73
CA PRO A 309 -47.34 -6.40 -0.18
C PRO A 309 -46.83 -6.37 -1.62
N ALA A 310 -47.60 -7.00 -2.51
CA ALA A 310 -47.32 -7.06 -3.94
C ALA A 310 -47.20 -5.64 -4.51
N SER A 311 -46.04 -5.33 -5.07
CA SER A 311 -45.85 -4.13 -5.88
C SER A 311 -46.75 -4.20 -7.12
N PRO A 312 -47.41 -3.09 -7.52
CA PRO A 312 -48.21 -3.06 -8.73
C PRO A 312 -47.35 -3.37 -9.97
N SER A 313 -47.85 -4.28 -10.80
CA SER A 313 -47.26 -4.65 -12.08
C SER A 313 -46.98 -3.42 -12.95
N PRO A 314 -45.76 -3.26 -13.51
CA PRO A 314 -45.52 -2.23 -14.51
C PRO A 314 -46.31 -2.55 -15.79
N ALA A 315 -46.87 -1.50 -16.39
CA ALA A 315 -47.60 -1.54 -17.64
C ALA A 315 -46.82 -2.25 -18.76
N PRO A 316 -47.51 -2.94 -19.69
CA PRO A 316 -46.89 -3.69 -20.77
C PRO A 316 -46.04 -2.76 -21.64
N ARG A 317 -44.72 -3.03 -21.67
CA ARG A 317 -43.81 -2.40 -22.62
C ARG A 317 -44.11 -2.95 -24.02
N SER A 318 -44.23 -2.02 -24.96
CA SER A 318 -44.36 -2.26 -26.38
C SER A 318 -43.27 -3.22 -26.90
N PRO A 319 -43.59 -4.08 -27.88
CA PRO A 319 -42.66 -5.09 -28.37
C PRO A 319 -41.45 -4.44 -29.02
N SER A 320 -40.27 -4.66 -28.45
CA SER A 320 -39.00 -4.35 -29.11
C SER A 320 -38.87 -5.18 -30.40
N PRO A 321 -38.36 -4.58 -31.50
CA PRO A 321 -38.10 -5.32 -32.73
C PRO A 321 -37.12 -6.47 -32.45
N GLY A 322 -37.46 -7.64 -32.96
CA GLY A 322 -36.90 -8.94 -32.59
C GLY A 322 -35.38 -8.95 -32.53
N SER A 323 -34.85 -9.26 -31.35
CA SER A 323 -33.46 -9.68 -31.20
C SER A 323 -33.26 -10.95 -32.04
N PRO A 324 -32.18 -11.01 -32.86
CA PRO A 324 -31.88 -12.23 -33.61
C PRO A 324 -31.76 -13.41 -32.63
N PRO A 325 -32.19 -14.62 -33.04
CA PRO A 325 -32.12 -15.79 -32.18
C PRO A 325 -30.67 -16.00 -31.73
N PRO A 326 -30.45 -16.38 -30.46
CA PRO A 326 -29.12 -16.63 -29.94
C PRO A 326 -28.43 -17.65 -30.84
N VAL A 327 -27.30 -17.24 -31.43
CA VAL A 327 -26.44 -18.12 -32.22
C VAL A 327 -25.96 -19.21 -31.27
N VAL A 328 -26.53 -20.40 -31.39
CA VAL A 328 -26.11 -21.58 -30.64
C VAL A 328 -24.74 -21.98 -31.17
N VAL A 329 -23.69 -21.49 -30.51
CA VAL A 329 -22.32 -21.92 -30.79
C VAL A 329 -22.25 -23.41 -30.42
N PRO A 330 -21.89 -24.30 -31.35
CA PRO A 330 -21.79 -25.72 -31.04
C PRO A 330 -20.77 -25.96 -29.92
N ILE A 331 -21.10 -26.83 -28.98
CA ILE A 331 -20.28 -27.16 -27.80
C ILE A 331 -18.85 -27.56 -28.20
N SER A 332 -18.68 -28.19 -29.37
CA SER A 332 -17.37 -28.55 -29.93
C SER A 332 -16.47 -27.33 -30.21
N ALA A 333 -17.03 -26.21 -30.67
CA ALA A 333 -16.27 -24.99 -30.91
C ALA A 333 -15.85 -24.31 -29.60
N GLN A 334 -16.68 -24.39 -28.55
CA GLN A 334 -16.33 -23.90 -27.21
C GLN A 334 -15.21 -24.75 -26.60
N LEU A 335 -15.28 -26.08 -26.72
CA LEU A 335 -14.22 -26.98 -26.25
C LEU A 335 -12.90 -26.73 -26.97
N ALA A 336 -12.91 -26.53 -28.29
CA ALA A 336 -11.69 -26.21 -29.05
C ALA A 336 -11.05 -24.88 -28.59
N ALA A 337 -11.87 -23.85 -28.31
CA ALA A 337 -11.37 -22.57 -27.80
C ALA A 337 -10.74 -22.71 -26.40
N ILE A 338 -11.34 -23.51 -25.52
CA ILE A 338 -10.80 -23.79 -24.18
C ILE A 338 -9.47 -24.55 -24.29
N THR A 339 -9.38 -25.57 -25.14
CA THR A 339 -8.13 -26.31 -25.37
C THR A 339 -7.02 -25.40 -25.86
N GLN A 340 -7.30 -24.55 -26.86
CA GLN A 340 -6.33 -23.57 -27.36
C GLN A 340 -5.90 -22.57 -26.29
N GLN A 341 -6.82 -22.13 -25.42
CA GLN A 341 -6.49 -21.25 -24.30
C GLN A 341 -5.57 -21.95 -23.29
N ASN A 342 -5.82 -23.21 -22.98
CA ASN A 342 -5.00 -23.99 -22.06
C ASN A 342 -3.58 -24.21 -22.60
N GLU A 343 -3.42 -24.49 -23.90
CA GLU A 343 -2.10 -24.59 -24.55
C GLU A 343 -1.31 -23.29 -24.45
N ARG A 344 -1.97 -22.14 -24.64
CA ARG A 344 -1.33 -20.82 -24.48
C ARG A 344 -0.88 -20.56 -23.04
N ILE A 345 -1.66 -21.01 -22.06
CA ILE A 345 -1.31 -20.90 -20.63
C ILE A 345 -0.10 -21.77 -20.32
N LEU A 346 -0.08 -23.03 -20.77
CA LEU A 346 1.04 -23.95 -20.58
C LEU A 346 2.33 -23.41 -21.22
N ALA A 347 2.27 -22.92 -22.46
CA ALA A 347 3.40 -22.28 -23.12
C ALA A 347 3.86 -20.97 -22.43
N GLY A 348 2.95 -20.30 -21.71
CA GLY A 348 3.29 -19.16 -20.86
C GLY A 348 4.03 -19.59 -19.60
N GLN A 349 3.58 -20.66 -18.94
CA GLN A 349 4.21 -21.23 -17.75
C GLN A 349 5.62 -21.74 -18.05
N GLU A 350 5.81 -22.47 -19.17
CA GLU A 350 7.13 -22.96 -19.59
C GLU A 350 8.14 -21.82 -19.79
N ARG A 351 7.72 -20.73 -20.44
CA ARG A 351 8.54 -19.53 -20.61
C ARG A 351 8.94 -18.88 -19.28
N ILE A 352 8.05 -18.89 -18.28
CA ILE A 352 8.34 -18.38 -16.94
C ILE A 352 9.36 -19.29 -16.23
N HIS A 353 9.19 -20.61 -16.31
CA HIS A 353 10.14 -21.57 -15.74
C HIS A 353 11.54 -21.44 -16.36
N THR A 354 11.64 -21.41 -17.68
CA THR A 354 12.94 -21.21 -18.37
C THR A 354 13.60 -19.88 -17.96
N ARG A 355 12.81 -18.81 -17.75
CA ARG A 355 13.34 -17.53 -17.28
C ARG A 355 13.86 -17.62 -15.84
N LEU A 356 13.14 -18.29 -14.94
CA LEU A 356 13.57 -18.50 -13.56
C LEU A 356 14.86 -19.32 -13.48
N ASP A 357 15.00 -20.35 -14.31
CA ASP A 357 16.22 -21.16 -14.34
C ASP A 357 17.43 -20.35 -14.83
N ARG A 358 17.26 -19.50 -15.86
CA ARG A 358 18.31 -18.57 -16.30
C ARG A 358 18.74 -17.59 -15.20
N GLU A 359 17.80 -17.06 -14.43
CA GLU A 359 18.12 -16.16 -13.30
C GLU A 359 18.80 -16.91 -12.15
N ARG A 360 18.41 -18.17 -11.87
CA ARG A 360 19.11 -19.03 -10.90
C ARG A 360 20.56 -19.30 -11.31
N ASP A 361 20.78 -19.61 -12.60
CA ASP A 361 22.12 -19.84 -13.13
C ASP A 361 22.97 -18.57 -13.11
N ARG A 362 22.37 -17.41 -13.39
CA ARG A 362 23.03 -16.11 -13.24
C ARG A 362 23.42 -15.84 -11.78
N GLY A 363 22.51 -16.12 -10.84
CA GLY A 363 22.77 -16.04 -9.40
C GLY A 363 23.94 -16.94 -8.97
N ARG A 364 23.95 -18.20 -9.42
CA ARG A 364 25.06 -19.14 -9.16
C ARG A 364 26.39 -18.61 -9.70
N ARG A 365 26.44 -18.12 -10.95
CA ARG A 365 27.65 -17.55 -11.54
C ARG A 365 28.17 -16.32 -10.78
N LEU A 366 27.27 -15.45 -10.32
CA LEU A 366 27.65 -14.28 -9.51
C LEU A 366 28.24 -14.69 -8.16
N MET A 367 27.61 -15.65 -7.47
CA MET A 367 28.12 -16.18 -6.20
C MET A 367 29.48 -16.86 -6.37
N SER A 368 29.66 -17.68 -7.42
CA SER A 368 30.97 -18.28 -7.74
C SER A 368 32.02 -17.22 -8.05
N GLY A 369 31.67 -16.16 -8.78
CA GLY A 369 32.57 -15.04 -9.05
C GLY A 369 32.97 -14.27 -7.80
N GLN A 370 32.03 -14.04 -6.87
CA GLN A 370 32.32 -13.42 -5.58
C GLN A 370 33.25 -14.30 -4.73
N HIS A 371 32.97 -15.60 -4.65
CA HIS A 371 33.81 -16.55 -3.91
C HIS A 371 35.24 -16.59 -4.47
N TYR A 372 35.39 -16.56 -5.80
CA TYR A 372 36.69 -16.48 -6.48
C TYR A 372 37.46 -15.19 -6.15
N ILE A 373 36.76 -14.04 -6.14
CA ILE A 373 37.40 -12.75 -5.81
C ILE A 373 37.82 -12.74 -4.33
N MET A 374 36.98 -13.24 -3.43
CA MET A 374 37.29 -13.30 -2.00
C MET A 374 38.49 -14.20 -1.72
N SER A 375 38.54 -15.39 -2.33
CA SER A 375 39.69 -16.28 -2.19
C SER A 375 40.97 -15.69 -2.77
N TYR A 376 40.90 -15.02 -3.92
CA TYR A 376 42.05 -14.32 -4.51
C TYR A 376 42.61 -13.21 -3.61
N LEU A 377 41.73 -12.53 -2.86
CA LEU A 377 42.11 -11.46 -1.93
C LEU A 377 42.52 -11.96 -0.54
N GLY A 378 42.53 -13.29 -0.30
CA GLY A 378 42.82 -13.86 1.02
C GLY A 378 41.77 -13.52 2.08
N LEU A 379 40.57 -13.12 1.66
CA LEU A 379 39.44 -12.86 2.55
C LEU A 379 38.70 -14.18 2.75
N ASP A 380 38.41 -14.53 4.01
CA ASP A 380 37.62 -15.72 4.31
C ASP A 380 36.20 -15.57 3.70
N PRO A 381 35.83 -16.41 2.71
CA PRO A 381 34.50 -16.36 2.11
C PRO A 381 33.37 -16.64 3.12
N ASN A 382 33.68 -17.26 4.26
CA ASN A 382 32.72 -17.53 5.34
C ASN A 382 32.59 -16.36 6.34
N ALA A 383 33.50 -15.39 6.32
CA ALA A 383 33.44 -14.23 7.21
C ALA A 383 32.34 -13.23 6.79
N VAL A 384 31.85 -13.30 5.56
CA VAL A 384 30.71 -12.51 5.10
C VAL A 384 29.43 -13.34 5.25
N HIS A 385 28.97 -13.46 6.49
CA HIS A 385 27.70 -14.09 6.82
C HIS A 385 26.55 -13.25 6.20
N TYR A 386 26.06 -13.65 5.04
CA TYR A 386 24.86 -13.06 4.45
C TYR A 386 23.61 -13.73 5.04
N PRO A 387 22.78 -13.04 5.86
CA PRO A 387 21.50 -13.57 6.35
C PRO A 387 20.47 -13.83 5.22
N PHE A 388 20.81 -13.58 3.95
CA PHE A 388 19.93 -13.76 2.81
C PHE A 388 19.87 -15.22 2.30
N VAL A 389 20.93 -16.02 2.49
CA VAL A 389 21.06 -17.36 1.89
C VAL A 389 20.17 -18.42 2.56
N GLN A 390 19.93 -18.32 3.88
CA GLN A 390 19.02 -19.23 4.60
C GLN A 390 17.54 -19.11 4.18
N SER A 391 17.14 -17.99 3.55
CA SER A 391 15.75 -17.80 3.12
C SER A 391 15.37 -18.54 1.83
N LEU A 392 16.34 -19.17 1.14
CA LEU A 392 16.13 -19.80 -0.18
C LEU A 392 16.19 -21.34 -0.16
N GLY A 393 16.38 -22.00 0.98
CA GLY A 393 16.25 -23.45 1.12
C GLY A 393 17.32 -24.30 0.40
N PHE A 394 18.55 -23.80 0.30
CA PHE A 394 19.69 -24.51 -0.32
C PHE A 394 20.53 -25.34 0.69
N GLU A 395 19.90 -26.06 1.62
CA GLU A 395 20.65 -26.76 2.68
C GLU A 395 21.19 -28.16 2.33
N ASP A 396 20.79 -28.78 1.20
CA ASP A 396 21.03 -30.23 1.02
C ASP A 396 22.13 -30.67 0.01
N GLU A 397 22.93 -29.79 -0.61
CA GLU A 397 23.81 -30.21 -1.73
C GLU A 397 25.33 -29.97 -1.61
N TYR A 398 25.87 -29.56 -0.47
CA TYR A 398 27.33 -29.45 -0.31
C TYR A 398 27.86 -30.35 0.81
N PRO A 399 28.49 -31.51 0.50
CA PRO A 399 29.33 -32.16 1.48
C PRO A 399 30.52 -31.24 1.84
N PRO A 400 30.90 -31.13 3.12
CA PRO A 400 32.06 -30.34 3.49
C PRO A 400 33.30 -30.91 2.80
N PRO A 401 34.25 -30.05 2.36
CA PRO A 401 35.53 -30.53 1.87
C PRO A 401 36.24 -31.24 3.01
N THR A 402 36.46 -32.55 2.87
CA THR A 402 37.38 -33.31 3.70
C THR A 402 38.78 -32.81 3.39
N GLY A 403 39.24 -31.84 4.18
CA GLY A 403 40.61 -31.35 4.16
C GLY A 403 41.54 -32.38 4.78
N ASP A 404 42.10 -33.26 3.95
CA ASP A 404 43.33 -33.96 4.26
C ASP A 404 44.27 -33.72 3.06
N GLY A 405 45.29 -32.91 3.30
CA GLY A 405 46.14 -32.36 2.25
C GLY A 405 47.14 -31.37 2.81
N GLY A 406 47.89 -31.79 3.84
CA GLY A 406 49.21 -31.24 4.07
C GLY A 406 50.14 -31.72 2.97
N ASP A 407 50.74 -30.78 2.24
CA ASP A 407 52.18 -30.72 1.95
C ASP A 407 52.48 -29.86 0.70
N ALA A 408 53.53 -29.05 0.83
CA ALA A 408 54.38 -28.44 -0.20
C ALA A 408 53.67 -27.43 -1.15
N PHE A 409 53.89 -26.11 -1.03
CA PHE A 409 55.12 -25.35 -1.28
C PHE A 409 54.89 -23.89 -0.91
#